data_AF-A0A8X7UT11-F1
#
_entry.id   AF-A0A8X7UT11-F1
#
_cell.length_a   1.000
_cell.length_b   1.000
_cell.length_c   1.000
_cell.angle_alpha   90.00
_cell.angle_beta   90.00
_cell.angle_gamma   90.00
#
_symmetry.space_group_name_H-M   'P 1'
#
loop_
_entity.id
_entity.type
_entity.pdbx_description
1 polymer ?
#
loop_
_entity_poly.entity_id
_entity_poly.type
_entity_poly.pdbx_seq_one_letter_code
_entity_poly.pdbx_strand_id
1 'polypeptide(L)'
;MMSLNKDSCYKDLDDTLYPLSSGIARECGQNIKDYMVEKLGIDKSKILELSNSLYKNYGTTMAGLRAIGYDFDYDEYHSYVHGRLPYDNIKPDPILRTLLLSVPLRKILFFEDSVRNIQAGKRVGLSTVLVGTSQRVKFADYAVENIHNLKEALPELWESEAKPNKVRYSGKLAVETPVIA
;
A
#
# COMPACT_ATOMS: atom_id res chain seq x y z
N MET A 1 -12.88 12.83 -19.30
CA MET A 1 -11.53 13.21 -18.86
C MET A 1 -11.57 13.32 -17.33
N MET A 2 -11.25 12.23 -16.63
CA MET A 2 -11.28 12.20 -15.15
C MET A 2 -10.07 12.96 -14.62
N SER A 3 -10.32 14.13 -14.02
CA SER A 3 -9.31 14.82 -13.22
C SER A 3 -9.25 14.12 -11.86
N LEU A 4 -8.23 13.29 -11.68
CA LEU A 4 -7.85 12.79 -10.36
C LEU A 4 -7.11 13.93 -9.64
N ASN A 5 -7.61 14.35 -8.48
CA ASN A 5 -6.94 15.31 -7.62
C ASN A 5 -5.51 14.83 -7.29
N LYS A 6 -4.56 15.76 -7.21
CA LYS A 6 -3.11 15.54 -7.00
C LYS A 6 -2.70 14.92 -5.65
N ASP A 7 -3.62 14.26 -4.95
CA ASP A 7 -3.48 13.91 -3.54
C ASP A 7 -3.49 12.38 -3.33
N SER A 8 -2.75 11.62 -4.12
CA SER A 8 -2.64 10.17 -3.96
C SER A 8 -1.18 9.71 -4.07
N CYS A 9 -0.65 9.15 -2.99
CA CYS A 9 0.68 8.56 -2.93
C CYS A 9 0.55 7.04 -3.05
N TYR A 10 0.92 6.50 -4.21
CA TYR A 10 1.04 5.05 -4.40
C TYR A 10 2.40 4.64 -3.85
N LYS A 11 2.41 3.77 -2.84
CA LYS A 11 3.64 3.21 -2.26
C LYS A 11 3.58 1.70 -2.38
N ASP A 12 4.64 1.16 -2.95
CA ASP A 12 4.92 -0.27 -2.93
C ASP A 12 4.99 -0.76 -1.47
N LEU A 13 4.82 -2.06 -1.28
CA LEU A 13 4.68 -2.65 0.06
C LEU A 13 5.99 -3.30 0.49
N ASP A 14 6.49 -4.19 -0.35
CA ASP A 14 7.73 -4.90 -0.13
C ASP A 14 8.90 -3.90 -0.18
N ASP A 15 9.77 -3.94 0.83
CA ASP A 15 10.94 -3.07 1.00
C ASP A 15 10.66 -1.55 1.06
N THR A 16 9.39 -1.14 1.21
CA THR A 16 8.99 0.28 1.28
C THR A 16 8.28 0.63 2.58
N LEU A 17 7.40 -0.24 3.10
CA LEU A 17 6.56 0.08 4.26
C LEU A 17 7.05 -0.46 5.60
N TYR A 18 7.99 -1.40 5.60
CA TYR A 18 8.68 -1.87 6.80
C TYR A 18 10.20 -1.75 6.60
N PRO A 19 10.96 -1.47 7.67
CA PRO A 19 12.39 -1.25 7.54
C PRO A 19 13.12 -2.53 7.12
N LEU A 20 14.24 -2.40 6.41
CA LEU A 20 15.15 -3.51 6.07
C LEU A 20 15.56 -4.34 7.30
N SER A 21 15.64 -3.69 8.47
CA SER A 21 15.94 -4.33 9.75
C SER A 21 14.87 -5.33 10.22
N SER A 22 13.69 -5.36 9.60
CA SER A 22 12.66 -6.38 9.85
C SER A 22 13.09 -7.78 9.44
N GLY A 23 14.06 -7.90 8.52
CA GLY A 23 14.55 -9.17 8.01
C GLY A 23 13.65 -9.83 6.96
N ILE A 24 12.46 -9.29 6.68
CA ILE A 24 11.51 -9.84 5.70
C ILE A 24 12.12 -9.94 4.31
N ALA A 25 12.81 -8.89 3.84
CA ALA A 25 13.50 -8.87 2.55
C ALA A 25 14.49 -10.04 2.39
N ARG A 26 15.28 -10.28 3.45
CA ARG A 26 16.28 -11.34 3.49
C ARG A 26 15.63 -12.72 3.45
N GLU A 27 14.57 -12.92 4.21
CA GLU A 27 13.84 -14.19 4.25
C GLU A 27 13.07 -14.45 2.96
N CYS A 28 12.47 -13.42 2.35
CA CYS A 28 11.84 -13.51 1.03
C CYS A 28 12.86 -13.94 -0.02
N GLY A 29 14.02 -13.26 -0.07
CA GLY A 29 15.12 -13.63 -0.96
C GLY A 29 15.64 -15.05 -0.72
N GLN A 30 15.61 -15.55 0.52
CA GLN A 30 15.98 -16.95 0.81
C GLN A 30 14.90 -17.92 0.34
N ASN A 31 13.61 -17.64 0.59
CA ASN A 31 12.51 -18.48 0.15
C ASN A 31 12.47 -18.63 -1.38
N ILE A 32 12.82 -17.58 -2.13
CA ILE A 32 12.95 -17.64 -3.59
C ILE A 32 14.05 -18.62 -4.01
N LYS A 33 15.22 -18.54 -3.36
CA LYS A 33 16.35 -19.45 -3.63
C LYS A 33 16.00 -20.89 -3.29
N ASP A 34 15.31 -21.10 -2.16
CA ASP A 34 14.87 -22.43 -1.74
C ASP A 34 13.81 -22.98 -2.71
N TYR A 35 12.92 -22.14 -3.25
CA TYR A 35 11.97 -22.58 -4.29
C TYR A 35 12.69 -23.06 -5.54
N MET A 36 13.68 -22.29 -6.00
CA MET A 36 14.48 -22.66 -7.17
C MET A 36 15.18 -24.02 -6.99
N VAL A 37 15.70 -24.30 -5.79
CA VAL A 37 16.36 -25.59 -5.50
C VAL A 37 15.33 -26.71 -5.33
N GLU A 38 14.36 -26.53 -4.45
CA GLU A 38 13.49 -27.61 -3.99
C GLU A 38 12.35 -27.92 -4.96
N LYS A 39 11.81 -26.89 -5.63
CA LYS A 39 10.65 -27.04 -6.53
C LYS A 39 11.04 -27.12 -7.99
N LEU A 40 12.05 -26.37 -8.39
CA LEU A 40 12.52 -26.34 -9.78
C LEU A 40 13.74 -27.24 -10.03
N GLY A 41 14.32 -27.85 -9.00
CA GLY A 41 15.47 -28.75 -9.12
C GLY A 41 16.75 -28.06 -9.59
N ILE A 42 16.85 -26.74 -9.43
CA ILE A 42 18.01 -25.97 -9.88
C ILE A 42 19.17 -26.22 -8.93
N ASP A 43 20.33 -26.53 -9.49
CA ASP A 43 21.55 -26.75 -8.72
C ASP A 43 21.88 -25.53 -7.84
N LYS A 44 22.06 -25.78 -6.54
CA LYS A 44 22.34 -24.75 -5.52
C LYS A 44 23.54 -23.87 -5.87
N SER A 45 24.56 -24.42 -6.53
CA SER A 45 25.76 -23.68 -6.94
C SER A 45 25.46 -22.61 -7.99
N LYS A 46 24.41 -22.79 -8.80
CA LYS A 46 24.01 -21.85 -9.87
C LYS A 46 23.08 -20.75 -9.39
N ILE A 47 22.48 -20.90 -8.21
CA ILE A 47 21.41 -20.03 -7.73
C ILE A 47 21.84 -18.57 -7.66
N LEU A 48 23.03 -18.27 -7.13
CA LEU A 48 23.47 -16.90 -6.95
C LEU A 48 23.66 -16.18 -8.29
N GLU A 49 24.37 -16.82 -9.22
CA GLU A 49 24.61 -16.27 -10.54
C GLU A 49 23.31 -16.13 -11.34
N LEU A 50 22.48 -17.18 -11.32
CA LEU A 50 21.19 -17.18 -12.01
C LEU A 50 20.27 -16.09 -11.46
N SER A 51 20.15 -15.94 -10.13
CA SER A 51 19.30 -14.91 -9.52
C SER A 51 19.73 -13.50 -9.93
N ASN A 52 21.05 -13.23 -9.91
CA ASN A 52 21.60 -11.94 -10.33
C ASN A 52 21.33 -11.66 -11.81
N SER A 53 21.52 -12.67 -12.67
CA SER A 53 21.25 -12.57 -14.10
C SER A 53 19.76 -12.33 -14.38
N LEU A 54 18.88 -13.09 -13.74
CA LEU A 54 17.44 -12.96 -13.90
C LEU A 54 16.95 -11.58 -13.45
N TYR A 55 17.42 -11.11 -12.30
CA TYR A 55 17.06 -9.78 -11.81
C TYR A 55 17.55 -8.68 -12.76
N LYS A 56 18.80 -8.76 -13.23
CA LYS A 56 19.37 -7.77 -14.16
C LYS A 56 18.60 -7.68 -15.48
N ASN A 57 18.14 -8.82 -16.00
CA ASN A 57 17.54 -8.90 -17.33
C ASN A 57 16.02 -8.79 -17.34
N TYR A 58 15.34 -9.17 -16.25
CA TYR A 58 13.88 -9.29 -16.18
C TYR A 58 13.24 -8.57 -14.98
N GLY A 59 14.04 -7.92 -14.13
CA GLY A 59 13.57 -7.14 -12.98
C GLY A 59 13.16 -7.97 -11.76
N THR A 60 12.76 -9.23 -11.93
CA THR A 60 12.49 -10.16 -10.81
C THR A 60 12.95 -11.58 -11.14
N THR A 61 13.25 -12.37 -10.12
CA THR A 61 13.55 -13.80 -10.29
C THR A 61 12.38 -14.57 -10.89
N MET A 62 11.15 -14.29 -10.43
CA MET A 62 9.94 -14.98 -10.93
C MET A 62 9.71 -14.74 -12.42
N ALA A 63 9.75 -13.48 -12.86
CA ALA A 63 9.58 -13.14 -14.29
C ALA A 63 10.69 -13.75 -15.15
N GLY A 64 11.94 -13.70 -14.65
CA GLY A 64 13.07 -14.31 -15.32
C GLY A 64 12.94 -15.82 -15.47
N LEU A 65 12.54 -16.54 -14.42
CA LEU A 65 12.34 -18.00 -14.47
C LEU A 65 11.29 -18.38 -15.53
N ARG A 66 10.17 -17.66 -15.62
CA ARG A 66 9.15 -17.89 -16.66
C ARG A 66 9.70 -17.61 -18.05
N ALA A 67 10.41 -16.50 -18.22
CA ALA A 67 10.96 -16.10 -19.52
C ALA A 67 11.98 -17.10 -20.09
N ILE A 68 12.72 -17.80 -19.22
CA ILE A 68 13.69 -18.83 -19.63
C ILE A 68 13.09 -20.25 -19.71
N GLY A 69 11.77 -20.38 -19.53
CA GLY A 69 11.02 -21.61 -19.81
C GLY A 69 10.67 -22.47 -18.59
N TYR A 70 10.86 -22.01 -17.35
CA TYR A 70 10.33 -22.73 -16.20
C TYR A 70 8.81 -22.57 -16.13
N ASP A 71 8.13 -23.69 -15.91
CA ASP A 71 6.68 -23.73 -15.70
C ASP A 71 6.36 -24.01 -14.23
N PHE A 72 5.56 -23.14 -13.64
CA PHE A 72 5.11 -23.24 -12.26
C PHE A 72 3.87 -22.38 -12.05
N ASP A 73 3.06 -22.75 -11.07
CA ASP A 73 1.86 -22.01 -10.69
C ASP A 73 2.20 -20.75 -9.88
N TYR A 74 1.53 -19.63 -10.19
CA TYR A 74 1.80 -18.35 -9.54
C TYR A 74 1.34 -18.34 -8.08
N ASP A 75 0.19 -18.95 -7.78
CA ASP A 75 -0.34 -18.98 -6.43
C ASP A 75 0.51 -19.90 -5.54
N GLU A 76 0.99 -21.03 -6.08
CA GLU A 76 1.97 -21.88 -5.39
C GLU A 76 3.26 -21.10 -5.10
N TYR A 77 3.83 -20.41 -6.10
CA TYR A 77 5.05 -19.62 -5.92
C TYR A 77 4.87 -18.55 -4.83
N HIS A 78 3.81 -17.76 -4.90
CA HIS A 78 3.54 -16.72 -3.92
C HIS A 78 3.24 -17.29 -2.53
N SER A 79 2.52 -18.41 -2.45
CA SER A 79 2.27 -19.11 -1.18
C SER A 79 3.58 -19.60 -0.57
N TYR A 80 4.48 -20.17 -1.37
CA TYR A 80 5.78 -20.64 -0.92
C TYR A 80 6.70 -19.50 -0.50
N VAL A 81 6.80 -18.45 -1.31
CA VAL A 81 7.73 -17.34 -1.06
C VAL A 81 7.24 -16.43 0.05
N HIS A 82 5.97 -16.01 0.02
CA HIS A 82 5.44 -15.02 0.97
C HIS A 82 4.62 -15.63 2.12
N GLY A 83 4.00 -16.80 1.93
CA GLY A 83 3.16 -17.42 2.95
C GLY A 83 3.91 -17.88 4.21
N ARG A 84 5.23 -18.00 4.14
CA ARG A 84 6.11 -18.39 5.26
C ARG A 84 6.81 -17.21 5.94
N LEU A 85 6.60 -15.99 5.44
CA LEU A 85 7.24 -14.81 6.00
C LEU A 85 6.61 -14.43 7.35
N PRO A 86 7.41 -14.02 8.34
CA PRO A 86 6.93 -13.68 9.67
C PRO A 86 6.38 -12.24 9.70
N TYR A 87 5.36 -11.95 8.89
CA TYR A 87 4.68 -10.66 8.87
C TYR A 87 4.13 -10.27 10.26
N ASP A 88 3.91 -11.26 11.14
CA ASP A 88 3.52 -11.04 12.53
C ASP A 88 4.57 -10.31 13.37
N ASN A 89 5.83 -10.30 12.94
CA ASN A 89 6.93 -9.63 13.62
C ASN A 89 7.09 -8.16 13.20
N ILE A 90 6.33 -7.70 12.20
CA ILE A 90 6.34 -6.30 11.79
C ILE A 90 5.81 -5.44 12.94
N LYS A 91 6.64 -4.50 13.37
CA LYS A 91 6.34 -3.55 14.44
C LYS A 91 5.85 -2.24 13.85
N PRO A 92 4.99 -1.49 14.58
CA PRO A 92 4.66 -0.13 14.22
C PRO A 92 5.91 0.73 14.04
N ASP A 93 5.95 1.53 12.98
CA ASP A 93 7.02 2.48 12.72
C ASP A 93 6.52 3.91 13.07
N PRO A 94 6.86 4.44 14.25
CA PRO A 94 6.41 5.77 14.67
C PRO A 94 7.03 6.89 13.83
N ILE A 95 8.20 6.67 13.22
CA ILE A 95 8.86 7.65 12.35
C ILE A 95 8.11 7.72 11.02
N LEU A 96 7.85 6.57 10.39
CA LEU A 96 7.04 6.48 9.18
C LEU A 96 5.65 7.09 9.41
N ARG A 97 5.00 6.77 10.54
CA ARG A 97 3.71 7.35 10.90
C ARG A 97 3.77 8.87 10.99
N THR A 98 4.77 9.41 11.69
CA THR A 98 4.95 10.86 11.84
C THR A 98 5.19 11.52 10.48
N LEU A 99 6.03 10.91 9.63
CA LEU A 99 6.28 11.38 8.28
C LEU A 99 5.00 11.41 7.44
N LEU A 100 4.21 10.34 7.45
CA LEU A 100 2.95 10.27 6.73
C LEU A 100 1.93 11.31 7.22
N LEU A 101 1.86 11.55 8.53
CA LEU A 101 0.99 12.59 9.11
C LEU A 101 1.48 14.02 8.84
N SER A 102 2.77 14.20 8.50
CA SER A 102 3.33 15.51 8.17
C SER A 102 2.99 15.97 6.74
N VAL A 103 2.58 15.04 5.86
CA VAL A 103 2.14 15.38 4.50
C VAL A 103 0.76 16.06 4.60
N PRO A 104 0.52 17.21 3.93
CA PRO A 104 -0.75 17.93 3.98
C PRO A 104 -1.86 17.24 3.16
N LEU A 105 -2.04 15.93 3.38
CA LEU A 105 -3.09 15.11 2.79
C LEU A 105 -4.25 15.01 3.78
N ARG A 106 -5.47 15.08 3.26
CA ARG A 106 -6.69 14.98 4.08
C ARG A 106 -6.85 13.61 4.73
N LYS A 107 -6.48 12.55 4.01
CA LYS A 107 -6.54 11.15 4.45
C LYS A 107 -5.57 10.33 3.62
N ILE A 108 -4.92 9.35 4.24
CA ILE A 108 -4.02 8.41 3.57
C ILE A 108 -4.64 7.02 3.72
N LEU A 109 -4.96 6.39 2.60
CA LEU A 109 -5.49 5.04 2.54
C LEU A 109 -4.48 4.13 1.84
N PHE A 110 -4.36 2.92 2.36
CA PHE A 110 -3.52 1.88 1.83
C PHE A 110 -4.39 0.81 1.17
N PHE A 111 -4.35 0.73 -0.16
CA PHE A 111 -5.14 -0.21 -0.96
C PHE A 111 -4.30 -1.41 -1.33
N GLU A 112 -4.83 -2.61 -1.11
CA GLU A 112 -4.16 -3.87 -1.42
C GLU A 112 -5.20 -4.98 -1.62
N ASP A 113 -4.88 -6.00 -2.40
CA ASP A 113 -5.74 -7.15 -2.68
C ASP A 113 -5.30 -8.41 -1.91
N SER A 114 -4.12 -8.38 -1.29
CA SER A 114 -3.61 -9.45 -0.43
C SER A 114 -3.88 -9.17 1.06
N VAL A 115 -4.50 -10.14 1.74
CA VAL A 115 -4.75 -10.05 3.20
C VAL A 115 -3.45 -9.93 4.00
N ARG A 116 -2.37 -10.58 3.56
CA ARG A 116 -1.04 -10.49 4.21
C ARG A 116 -0.50 -9.06 4.14
N ASN A 117 -0.68 -8.45 2.98
CA ASN A 117 -0.24 -7.11 2.66
C ASN A 117 -1.03 -6.06 3.46
N ILE A 118 -2.35 -6.24 3.55
CA ILE A 118 -3.22 -5.48 4.44
C ILE A 118 -2.79 -5.59 5.91
N GLN A 119 -2.44 -6.79 6.37
CA GLN A 119 -1.96 -6.98 7.74
C GLN A 119 -0.65 -6.21 8.00
N ALA A 120 0.31 -6.26 7.08
CA ALA A 120 1.55 -5.51 7.17
C ALA A 120 1.30 -4.00 7.22
N GLY A 121 0.50 -3.47 6.28
CA GLY A 121 0.10 -2.06 6.23
C GLY A 121 -0.57 -1.60 7.54
N LYS A 122 -1.44 -2.44 8.10
CA LYS A 122 -2.11 -2.15 9.37
C LYS A 122 -1.14 -2.09 10.55
N ARG A 123 -0.18 -3.00 10.60
CA ARG A 123 0.85 -3.07 11.67
C ARG A 123 1.76 -1.85 11.68
N VAL A 124 2.09 -1.30 10.50
CA VAL A 124 2.88 -0.06 10.39
C VAL A 124 2.05 1.22 10.61
N GLY A 125 0.74 1.07 10.86
CA GLY A 125 -0.15 2.15 11.30
C GLY A 125 -0.93 2.84 10.18
N LEU A 126 -1.06 2.22 9.01
CA LEU A 126 -1.88 2.73 7.90
C LEU A 126 -3.37 2.43 8.12
N SER A 127 -4.22 3.24 7.48
CA SER A 127 -5.64 2.91 7.28
C SER A 127 -5.77 2.05 6.02
N THR A 128 -6.33 0.85 6.15
CA THR A 128 -6.20 -0.19 5.11
C THR A 128 -7.53 -0.50 4.41
N VAL A 129 -7.47 -0.73 3.10
CA VAL A 129 -8.61 -1.05 2.24
C VAL A 129 -8.28 -2.33 1.46
N LEU A 130 -8.97 -3.42 1.77
CA LEU A 130 -8.85 -4.67 1.01
C LEU A 130 -9.69 -4.58 -0.27
N VAL A 131 -9.09 -4.80 -1.43
CA VAL A 131 -9.75 -4.76 -2.74
C VAL A 131 -10.03 -6.19 -3.22
N GLY A 132 -11.15 -6.40 -3.92
CA GLY A 132 -11.56 -7.69 -4.48
C GLY A 132 -12.61 -8.44 -3.67
N THR A 133 -13.09 -7.86 -2.56
CA THR A 133 -14.14 -8.46 -1.72
C THR A 133 -14.96 -7.40 -1.00
N SER A 134 -16.25 -7.64 -0.83
CA SER A 134 -17.13 -6.85 0.04
C SER A 134 -17.02 -7.28 1.52
N GLN A 135 -16.37 -8.41 1.80
CA GLN A 135 -16.22 -8.93 3.17
C GLN A 135 -14.98 -8.36 3.85
N ARG A 136 -15.20 -7.63 4.94
CA ARG A 136 -14.10 -7.13 5.78
C ARG A 136 -13.42 -8.26 6.54
N VAL A 137 -12.10 -8.33 6.44
CA VAL A 137 -11.27 -9.30 7.16
C VAL A 137 -10.52 -8.64 8.32
N LYS A 138 -9.89 -9.47 9.17
CA LYS A 138 -8.99 -8.98 10.23
C LYS A 138 -7.89 -8.10 9.61
N PHE A 139 -7.59 -6.98 10.25
CA PHE A 139 -6.61 -5.97 9.82
C PHE A 139 -7.01 -5.07 8.63
N ALA A 140 -8.13 -5.33 7.94
CA ALA A 140 -8.72 -4.42 6.97
C ALA A 140 -9.65 -3.43 7.68
N ASP A 141 -9.41 -2.11 7.53
CA ASP A 141 -10.37 -1.09 8.01
C ASP A 141 -11.60 -1.03 7.11
N TYR A 142 -11.40 -1.23 5.81
CA TYR A 142 -12.43 -1.23 4.80
C TYR A 142 -12.22 -2.40 3.81
N ALA A 143 -13.27 -2.79 3.11
CA ALA A 143 -13.21 -3.77 2.03
C ALA A 143 -14.10 -3.31 0.87
N VAL A 144 -13.61 -3.42 -0.36
CA VAL A 144 -14.32 -3.04 -1.58
C VAL A 144 -14.14 -4.12 -2.64
N GLU A 145 -15.20 -4.47 -3.37
CA GLU A 145 -15.10 -5.44 -4.47
C GLU A 145 -14.27 -4.90 -5.63
N ASN A 146 -14.42 -3.61 -5.94
CA ASN A 146 -13.70 -2.95 -7.00
C ASN A 146 -13.40 -1.49 -6.62
N ILE A 147 -12.22 -0.99 -6.98
CA ILE A 147 -11.79 0.38 -6.72
C ILE A 147 -12.70 1.44 -7.38
N HIS A 148 -13.40 1.10 -8.46
CA HIS A 148 -14.34 1.99 -9.13
C HIS A 148 -15.56 2.32 -8.24
N ASN A 149 -15.93 1.43 -7.33
CA ASN A 149 -17.09 1.61 -6.45
C ASN A 149 -16.71 2.31 -5.13
N LEU A 150 -15.47 2.83 -5.02
CA LEU A 150 -14.95 3.40 -3.77
C LEU A 150 -15.82 4.53 -3.22
N LYS A 151 -16.38 5.36 -4.09
CA LYS A 151 -17.24 6.48 -3.67
C LYS A 151 -18.58 6.01 -3.08
N GLU A 152 -19.10 4.89 -3.57
CA GLU A 152 -20.33 4.28 -3.05
C GLU A 152 -20.05 3.45 -1.80
N ALA A 153 -18.92 2.76 -1.78
CA ALA A 153 -18.50 1.91 -0.67
C ALA A 153 -18.05 2.71 0.55
N LEU A 154 -17.39 3.86 0.32
CA LEU A 154 -16.80 4.73 1.36
C LEU A 154 -17.16 6.22 1.09
N PRO A 155 -18.46 6.58 1.13
CA PRO A 155 -18.91 7.95 0.82
C PRO A 155 -18.29 9.00 1.75
N GLU A 156 -17.98 8.64 3.00
CA GLU A 156 -17.38 9.52 4.00
C GLU A 156 -15.99 10.03 3.62
N LEU A 157 -15.30 9.38 2.66
CA LEU A 157 -14.04 9.87 2.11
C LEU A 157 -14.23 11.13 1.24
N TRP A 158 -15.42 11.29 0.65
CA TRP A 158 -15.77 12.39 -0.25
C TRP A 158 -16.59 13.50 0.42
N GLU A 159 -17.18 13.27 1.60
CA GLU A 159 -18.12 14.20 2.25
C GLU A 159 -17.49 15.48 2.83
N SER A 160 -16.18 15.68 2.74
CA SER A 160 -15.53 16.92 3.16
C SER A 160 -15.57 18.05 2.12
N GLU A 161 -16.38 17.97 1.06
CA GLU A 161 -16.77 19.15 0.25
C GLU A 161 -17.75 20.05 1.02
N ALA A 162 -17.50 20.26 2.32
CA ALA A 162 -18.29 21.15 3.16
C ALA A 162 -18.03 22.60 2.75
N LYS A 163 -18.91 23.07 1.84
CA LYS A 163 -19.33 24.43 1.49
C LYS A 163 -18.46 25.57 2.05
N PRO A 164 -17.94 26.51 1.21
CA PRO A 164 -17.28 27.69 1.73
C PRO A 164 -18.22 28.40 2.71
N ASN A 165 -17.74 28.62 3.93
CA ASN A 165 -18.45 29.35 4.96
C ASN A 165 -19.00 30.64 4.36
N LYS A 166 -20.33 30.74 4.18
CA LYS A 166 -20.98 32.03 3.98
C LYS A 166 -20.77 32.79 5.29
N VAL A 167 -19.73 33.63 5.31
CA VAL A 167 -19.55 34.65 6.34
C VAL A 167 -20.83 35.48 6.35
N ARG A 168 -21.66 35.26 7.37
CA ARG A 168 -22.84 36.06 7.63
C ARG A 168 -22.32 37.38 8.19
N TYR A 169 -22.15 38.38 7.33
CA TYR A 169 -21.99 39.76 7.80
C TYR A 169 -23.27 40.13 8.55
N SER A 170 -23.25 40.02 9.88
CA SER A 170 -24.24 40.67 10.73
C SER A 170 -23.94 42.17 10.68
N GLY A 171 -24.73 42.90 9.91
CA GLY A 171 -24.67 44.35 9.89
C GLY A 171 -24.86 44.92 11.29
N LYS A 172 -23.94 45.79 11.69
CA LYS A 172 -24.21 46.88 12.61
C LYS A 172 -23.89 48.18 11.87
N LEU A 173 -24.94 48.81 11.36
CA LEU A 173 -24.95 50.23 11.05
C LEU A 173 -24.70 50.99 12.35
N ALA A 174 -23.65 51.79 12.39
CA ALA A 174 -23.40 52.76 13.44
C ALA A 174 -23.09 54.12 12.82
N VAL A 175 -24.16 54.91 12.72
CA VAL A 175 -24.30 56.36 12.93
C VAL A 175 -23.31 57.29 12.21
N GLU A 176 -23.86 58.01 11.22
CA GLU A 176 -23.30 59.24 10.68
C GLU A 176 -23.31 60.36 11.74
N THR A 177 -22.20 61.06 11.92
CA THR A 177 -22.13 62.32 12.66
C THR A 177 -22.03 63.46 11.64
N PRO A 178 -22.88 64.50 11.70
CA PRO A 178 -22.79 65.64 10.81
C PRO A 178 -21.69 66.61 11.30
N VAL A 179 -20.90 67.13 10.37
CA VAL A 179 -20.12 68.37 10.60
C VAL A 179 -20.80 69.46 9.76
N ILE A 180 -21.35 70.46 10.44
CA ILE A 180 -21.92 71.65 9.83
C ILE A 180 -20.89 72.79 9.91
N ALA A 181 -20.67 73.42 8.76
CA ALA A 181 -20.07 74.72 8.45
C ALA A 181 -18.65 75.03 8.97
#